data_AF-A0A1I0U0Y8-F1
#
_entry.id   AF-A0A1I0U0Y8-F1
#
_cell.length_a   1.000
_cell.length_b   1.000
_cell.length_c   1.000
_cell.angle_alpha   90.00
_cell.angle_beta   90.00
_cell.angle_gamma   90.00
#
_symmetry.space_group_name_H-M   'P 1'
#
loop_
_entity.id
_entity.type
_entity.pdbx_description
1 polymer ?
#
loop_
_entity_poly.entity_id
_entity_poly.type
_entity_poly.pdbx_seq_one_letter_code
_entity_poly.pdbx_strand_id
1 'polypeptide(L)' 'MRRFYLMIVQRYPLGGASLVRAWSRIGSPGEMQVSHHRDEGRAIDAPDETARLKQRRGYLPNKF' A
#
# COMPACT_ATOMS: atom_id res chain seq x y z
N MET A 1 17.48 -8.94 9.19
CA MET A 1 16.64 -7.73 9.33
C MET A 1 15.39 -7.89 8.46
N ARG A 2 14.22 -8.23 9.05
CA ARG A 2 12.99 -8.54 8.28
C ARG A 2 12.06 -7.32 8.27
N ARG A 3 11.74 -6.82 7.08
CA ARG A 3 10.86 -5.65 6.87
C ARG A 3 9.56 -6.10 6.22
N PHE A 4 8.48 -5.36 6.42
CA PHE A 4 7.26 -5.53 5.67
C PHE A 4 6.85 -4.22 5.01
N TYR A 5 6.11 -4.34 3.92
CA TYR A 5 5.43 -3.25 3.26
C TYR A 5 4.02 -3.73 2.91
N LEU A 6 3.01 -3.05 3.44
CA LEU A 6 1.60 -3.35 3.25
C LEU A 6 0.96 -2.22 2.44
N MET A 7 0.14 -2.60 1.45
CA MET A 7 -0.68 -1.68 0.67
C MET A 7 -2.10 -2.23 0.62
N ILE A 8 -3.09 -1.42 0.99
CA ILE A 8 -4.51 -1.78 0.95
C ILE A 8 -5.27 -0.65 0.26
N VAL A 9 -6.04 -1.00 -0.76
CA VAL A 9 -7.01 -0.08 -1.36
C VAL A 9 -8.36 -0.29 -0.67
N GLN A 10 -8.87 0.76 -0.03
CA GLN A 10 -10.19 0.78 0.60
C GLN A 10 -11.13 1.63 -0.24
N ARG A 11 -12.19 1.03 -0.76
CA ARG A 11 -13.22 1.70 -1.55
C ARG A 11 -14.28 2.28 -0.63
N TYR A 12 -14.82 3.44 -0.97
CA TYR A 12 -15.89 4.07 -0.21
C TYR A 12 -17.27 3.80 -0.82
N PRO A 13 -18.33 3.62 0.00
CA PRO A 13 -19.68 3.34 -0.51
C PRO A 13 -20.26 4.44 -1.41
N LEU A 14 -19.82 5.69 -1.26
CA LEU A 14 -20.32 6.87 -1.99
C LEU A 14 -19.34 7.34 -3.08
N GLY A 15 -18.42 6.48 -3.51
CA GLY A 15 -17.39 6.78 -4.49
C GLY A 15 -16.10 7.32 -3.89
N GLY A 16 -15.02 7.18 -4.65
CA GLY A 16 -13.66 7.41 -4.20
C GLY A 16 -13.07 6.21 -3.45
N ALA A 17 -11.79 6.32 -3.14
CA ALA A 17 -11.05 5.27 -2.46
C ALA A 17 -9.83 5.85 -1.74
N SER A 18 -9.33 5.10 -0.76
CA SER A 18 -8.10 5.41 -0.06
C SER A 18 -7.08 4.32 -0.23
N LEU A 19 -5.84 4.73 -0.45
CA LEU A 19 -4.69 3.86 -0.38
C LEU A 19 -4.06 3.97 1.01
N VAL A 20 -4.14 2.89 1.77
CA VAL A 20 -3.42 2.72 3.04
C VAL A 20 -2.08 2.06 2.76
N ARG A 21 -1.00 2.67 3.24
CA ARG A 21 0.37 2.16 3.19
C ARG A 21 0.91 2.00 4.60
N ALA A 22 1.47 0.85 4.93
CA ALA A 22 2.15 0.64 6.21
C ALA A 22 3.50 -0.03 6.01
N TRP A 23 4.49 0.36 6.79
CA TRP A 23 5.84 -0.21 6.70
C TRP A 23 6.53 -0.24 8.06
N SER A 24 7.29 -1.31 8.29
CA SER A 24 8.12 -1.41 9.48
C SER A 24 9.16 -2.51 9.34
N ARG A 25 9.96 -2.64 10.40
CA ARG A 25 10.63 -3.87 10.77
C ARG A 25 9.63 -4.76 11.52
N ILE A 26 9.65 -6.05 11.23
CA ILE A 26 8.78 -7.02 11.92
C ILE A 26 9.15 -7.02 13.41
N GLY A 27 8.15 -6.86 14.28
CA GLY A 27 8.34 -6.77 15.74
C GLY A 27 8.57 -5.35 16.27
N SER A 28 8.42 -4.30 15.45
CA SER A 28 8.52 -2.91 15.90
C SER A 28 7.30 -2.09 15.47
N PRO A 29 6.87 -1.08 16.26
CA PRO A 29 5.83 -0.14 15.84
C PRO A 29 6.25 0.51 14.52
N GLY A 30 5.39 0.37 13.51
CA GLY A 30 5.62 0.85 12.16
C GLY A 30 5.08 2.25 11.91
N GLU A 31 5.28 2.73 10.69
CA GLU A 31 4.61 3.92 10.18
C GLU A 31 3.45 3.52 9.26
N MET A 32 2.43 4.38 9.23
CA MET A 32 1.27 4.25 8.37
C MET A 32 0.97 5.59 7.71
N GLN A 33 0.57 5.55 6.44
CA GLN A 33 0.12 6.70 5.67
C GLN A 33 -1.15 6.34 4.91
N VAL A 34 -2.13 7.25 4.94
CA VAL A 34 -3.37 7.14 4.18
C VAL A 34 -3.37 8.22 3.11
N SER A 35 -3.71 7.85 1.88
CA SER A 35 -3.87 8.79 0.77
C SER A 35 -5.28 8.66 0.22
N HIS A 36 -6.03 9.75 0.29
CA HIS A 36 -7.42 9.81 -0.16
C HIS A 36 -7.49 10.21 -1.64
N HIS A 37 -8.29 9.50 -2.41
CA HIS A 37 -8.51 9.75 -3.82
C HIS A 37 -10.02 9.86 -4.08
N ARG A 38 -10.42 10.91 -4.80
CA ARG A 38 -11.81 11.08 -5.24
C ARG A 38 -12.21 10.09 -6.33
N ASP A 39 -11.21 9.52 -7.00
CA ASP A 39 -11.35 8.58 -8.11
C ASP A 39 -10.79 7.23 -7.70
N GLU A 40 -11.59 6.18 -7.91
CA GLU A 40 -11.27 4.81 -7.54
C GLU A 40 -10.16 4.21 -8.43
N GLY A 41 -10.15 4.53 -9.72
CA GLY A 41 -9.11 4.11 -10.66
C GLY A 41 -7.74 4.67 -10.25
N ARG A 42 -7.68 5.94 -9.86
CA ARG A 42 -6.43 6.53 -9.33
C ARG A 42 -5.93 5.87 -8.05
N ALA A 43 -6.83 5.41 -7.19
CA ALA A 43 -6.46 4.69 -5.98
C ALA A 43 -5.96 3.26 -6.26
N ILE A 44 -6.30 2.70 -7.43
CA ILE A 44 -5.86 1.36 -7.89
C ILE A 44 -4.55 1.45 -8.68
N ASP A 45 -4.34 2.50 -9.47
CA ASP A 45 -3.14 2.67 -10.29
C ASP A 45 -1.91 3.10 -9.47
N ALA A 46 -2.09 4.01 -8.50
CA ALA A 46 -0.99 4.47 -7.63
C ALA A 46 -0.28 3.33 -6.83
N PRO A 47 -0.99 2.31 -6.33
CA PRO A 47 -0.38 1.11 -5.77
C PRO A 47 0.54 0.37 -6.74
N ASP A 48 0.18 0.30 -8.03
CA ASP A 48 0.85 -0.56 -8.99
C ASP A 48 2.28 -0.08 -9.27
N GLU A 49 2.46 1.24 -9.45
CA GLU A 49 3.78 1.85 -9.58
C GLU A 49 4.62 1.68 -8.29
N THR A 50 4.02 1.95 -7.14
CA THR A 50 4.70 1.82 -5.85
C THR A 50 5.14 0.37 -5.61
N ALA A 51 4.28 -0.61 -5.91
CA ALA A 51 4.57 -2.03 -5.77
C ALA A 51 5.76 -2.43 -6.64
N ARG A 52 5.80 -2.02 -7.90
CA ARG A 52 6.96 -2.28 -8.80
C ARG A 52 8.25 -1.69 -8.25
N LEU A 53 8.22 -0.47 -7.71
CA LEU A 53 9.39 0.15 -7.08
C LEU A 53 9.83 -0.60 -5.83
N LYS A 54 8.91 -1.11 -5.01
CA LYS A 54 9.25 -1.90 -3.82
C LYS A 54 9.75 -3.30 -4.18
N GLN A 55 9.24 -3.91 -5.25
CA GLN A 55 9.76 -5.18 -5.76
C GLN A 55 11.23 -5.07 -6.17
N ARG A 56 11.62 -3.98 -6.85
CA ARG A 56 13.04 -3.68 -7.15
C ARG A 56 13.92 -3.53 -5.90
N ARG A 57 13.33 -3.22 -4.74
CA ARG A 57 14.02 -3.14 -3.44
C ARG A 57 14.04 -4.46 -2.67
N GLY A 58 13.61 -5.56 -3.28
CA GLY A 58 13.62 -6.91 -2.69
C GLY A 58 12.39 -7.26 -1.87
N TYR A 59 11.32 -6.46 -1.91
CA TYR A 59 10.03 -6.87 -1.33
C TYR A 59 9.35 -7.85 -2.28
N LEU A 60 9.02 -9.04 -1.80
CA LEU A 60 8.25 -10.01 -2.56
C LEU A 60 6.77 -9.87 -2.19
N PRO A 61 5.86 -9.83 -3.18
CA PRO A 61 4.44 -9.87 -2.89
C PRO A 61 4.12 -11.15 -2.12
N ASN A 62 3.28 -11.05 -1.11
CA ASN A 62 2.83 -12.24 -0.40
C ASN A 62 1.93 -13.03 -1.35
N LYS A 63 2.27 -14.29 -1.62
CA LYS A 63 1.41 -15.21 -2.36
C LYS A 63 0.32 -15.65 -1.37
N PHE A 64 -0.86 -15.07 -1.49
CA PHE A 64 -2.06 -15.65 -0.90
C PHE A 64 -2.67 -16.61 -1.91
#